data_AF-A0A1F3SDJ2-F1
#
_entry.id   AF-A0A1F3SDJ2-F1
#
_cell.length_a   1.000
_cell.length_b   1.000
_cell.length_c   1.000
_cell.angle_alpha   90.00
_cell.angle_beta   90.00
_cell.angle_gamma   90.00
#
_symmetry.space_group_name_H-M   'P 1'
#
loop_
_entity.id
_entity.type
_entity.pdbx_description
1 polymer ?
#
loop_
_entity_poly.entity_id
_entity_poly.type
_entity_poly.pdbx_seq_one_letter_code
_entity_poly.pdbx_strand_id
1 'polypeptide(L)'
;MNYQNVMKIFTIIYILGAAFFFFLHNFIAELLGFTTTQMPFWVVLATSMMAMLSYISWQSSKTPASRELFMCHMLSKSVSVAGFIYYFFMTSFVWAFLIGAITDAAVIVIVASFYQRRGA
;
A
#
# COMPACT_ATOMS: atom_id res chain seq x y z
N MET A 1 -8.26 18.73 -7.01
CA MET A 1 -7.33 18.30 -5.94
C MET A 1 -5.93 18.20 -6.54
N ASN A 2 -4.89 18.67 -5.87
CA ASN A 2 -3.52 18.66 -6.42
C ASN A 2 -2.73 17.45 -5.89
N TYR A 3 -1.68 17.02 -6.61
CA TYR A 3 -0.85 15.87 -6.23
C TYR A 3 -0.40 15.91 -4.76
N GLN A 4 0.01 17.08 -4.27
CA GLN A 4 0.43 17.24 -2.86
C GLN A 4 -0.67 16.84 -1.87
N ASN A 5 -1.92 17.20 -2.13
CA ASN A 5 -3.05 16.87 -1.25
C ASN A 5 -3.38 15.37 -1.31
N VAL A 6 -3.29 14.77 -2.49
CA VAL A 6 -3.43 13.32 -2.68
C VAL A 6 -2.39 12.57 -1.83
N MET A 7 -1.13 13.00 -1.89
CA MET A 7 -0.06 12.37 -1.12
C MET A 7 -0.19 12.61 0.40
N LYS A 8 -0.75 13.75 0.84
CA LYS A 8 -1.10 13.95 2.26
C LYS A 8 -2.20 12.97 2.71
N ILE A 9 -3.23 12.76 1.89
CA ILE A 9 -4.29 11.79 2.19
C ILE A 9 -3.70 10.38 2.28
N PHE A 10 -2.86 9.98 1.32
CA PHE A 10 -2.20 8.67 1.37
C PHE A 10 -1.27 8.52 2.58
N THR A 11 -0.60 9.58 3.02
CA THR A 11 0.18 9.56 4.27
C THR A 11 -0.70 9.12 5.44
N ILE A 12 -1.87 9.75 5.59
CA ILE A 12 -2.82 9.43 6.66
C ILE A 12 -3.34 7.99 6.51
N ILE A 13 -3.74 7.59 5.30
CA ILE A 13 -4.21 6.23 5.02
C ILE A 13 -3.15 5.19 5.39
N TYR A 14 -1.88 5.43 5.08
CA TYR A 14 -0.81 4.49 5.40
C TYR A 14 -0.47 4.45 6.89
N ILE A 15 -0.57 5.56 7.62
CA ILE A 15 -0.45 5.57 9.09
C ILE A 15 -1.58 4.76 9.71
N LEU A 16 -2.82 5.00 9.28
CA LEU A 16 -3.99 4.25 9.75
C LEU A 16 -3.86 2.78 9.40
N GLY A 17 -3.36 2.46 8.21
CA GLY A 17 -3.07 1.09 7.81
C GLY A 17 -2.00 0.43 8.69
N ALA A 18 -0.91 1.12 9.01
CA ALA A 18 0.10 0.61 9.95
C ALA A 18 -0.51 0.33 11.34
N ALA A 19 -1.33 1.25 11.86
CA ALA A 19 -2.05 1.03 13.11
C ALA A 19 -3.02 -0.16 13.00
N PHE A 20 -3.73 -0.29 11.89
CA PHE A 20 -4.65 -1.41 11.63
C PHE A 20 -3.92 -2.75 11.63
N PHE A 21 -2.80 -2.86 10.92
CA PHE A 21 -1.96 -4.08 10.94
C PHE A 21 -1.41 -4.41 12.33
N PHE A 22 -1.08 -3.40 13.14
CA PHE A 22 -0.51 -3.60 14.46
C PHE A 22 -1.57 -4.02 15.50
N PHE A 23 -2.71 -3.33 15.54
CA PHE A 23 -3.73 -3.55 16.58
C PHE A 23 -4.78 -4.60 16.21
N LEU A 24 -5.05 -4.80 14.92
CA LEU A 24 -6.11 -5.71 14.43
C LEU A 24 -5.52 -6.89 13.64
N HIS A 25 -4.32 -7.32 14.03
CA HIS A 25 -3.60 -8.40 13.37
C HIS A 25 -4.40 -9.71 13.31
N ASN A 26 -5.15 -10.05 14.36
CA ASN A 26 -6.00 -11.26 14.42
C ASN A 26 -7.06 -11.28 13.31
N PHE A 27 -7.77 -10.17 13.13
CA PHE A 27 -8.77 -10.03 12.07
C PHE A 27 -8.13 -10.17 10.68
N ILE A 28 -6.94 -9.60 10.49
CA ILE A 28 -6.23 -9.65 9.21
C ILE A 28 -5.77 -11.06 8.88
N ALA A 29 -5.27 -11.82 9.86
CA ALA A 29 -4.90 -13.21 9.61
C ALA A 29 -6.10 -14.08 9.25
N GLU A 30 -7.24 -13.87 9.91
CA GLU A 30 -8.47 -14.57 9.56
C GLU A 30 -8.91 -14.23 8.13
N LEU A 31 -8.89 -12.94 7.78
CA LEU A 31 -9.24 -12.46 6.44
C LEU A 31 -8.32 -13.01 5.34
N LEU A 32 -7.03 -13.17 5.64
CA LEU A 32 -6.01 -13.63 4.69
C LEU A 32 -5.72 -15.15 4.79
N GLY A 33 -6.35 -15.86 5.72
CA GLY A 33 -6.13 -17.29 5.94
C GLY A 33 -4.74 -17.64 6.50
N PHE A 34 -4.08 -16.73 7.22
CA PHE A 34 -2.77 -16.99 7.83
C PHE A 34 -2.88 -17.80 9.13
N THR A 35 -1.92 -18.71 9.35
CA THR A 35 -1.80 -19.40 10.63
C THR A 35 -1.25 -18.46 11.71
N THR A 36 -1.71 -18.64 12.95
CA THR A 36 -1.33 -17.81 14.11
C THR A 36 0.18 -17.80 14.40
N THR A 37 0.91 -18.82 13.94
CA THR A 37 2.37 -18.96 14.13
C THR A 37 3.21 -18.02 13.28
N GLN A 38 2.74 -17.62 12.09
CA GLN A 38 3.50 -16.74 11.19
C GLN A 38 3.20 -15.25 11.43
N MET A 39 2.14 -14.98 12.18
CA MET A 39 1.55 -13.67 12.36
C MET A 39 2.48 -12.59 12.93
N PRO A 40 3.29 -12.85 13.97
CA PRO A 40 4.18 -11.83 14.53
C PRO A 40 5.17 -11.27 13.49
N PHE A 41 5.72 -12.12 12.63
CA PHE A 41 6.61 -11.71 11.56
C PHE A 41 5.90 -10.84 10.52
N TRP A 42 4.73 -11.28 10.06
CA TRP A 42 3.94 -10.54 9.07
C TRP A 42 3.48 -9.18 9.57
N VAL A 43 3.11 -9.07 10.86
CA VAL A 43 2.72 -7.80 11.47
C VAL A 43 3.90 -6.82 11.45
N VAL A 44 5.09 -7.23 11.88
CA VAL A 44 6.27 -6.36 11.88
C VAL A 44 6.64 -5.94 10.45
N LEU A 45 6.57 -6.86 9.49
CA LEU A 45 6.85 -6.57 8.09
C LEU A 45 5.82 -5.60 7.48
N ALA A 46 4.53 -5.87 7.64
CA ALA A 46 3.47 -5.03 7.10
C ALA A 46 3.48 -3.63 7.72
N THR A 47 3.66 -3.53 9.04
CA THR A 47 3.70 -2.24 9.74
C THR A 47 4.90 -1.40 9.34
N SER A 48 6.09 -2.00 9.22
CA SER A 48 7.29 -1.29 8.75
C SER A 48 7.16 -0.81 7.30
N MET A 49 6.61 -1.63 6.40
CA MET A 49 6.33 -1.24 5.01
C MET A 49 5.31 -0.11 4.92
N MET A 50 4.23 -0.16 5.72
CA MET A 50 3.22 0.90 5.76
C MET A 50 3.77 2.21 6.33
N ALA A 51 4.64 2.15 7.35
CA ALA A 51 5.34 3.31 7.87
C ALA A 51 6.28 3.93 6.82
N MET A 52 7.01 3.10 6.06
CA MET A 52 7.88 3.56 4.98
C MET A 52 7.08 4.21 3.84
N LEU A 53 5.95 3.62 3.45
CA LEU A 53 5.03 4.21 2.47
C LEU A 53 4.43 5.54 2.94
N SER A 54 4.08 5.63 4.22
CA SER A 54 3.66 6.90 4.84
C SER A 54 4.74 7.97 4.70
N TYR A 55 5.98 7.64 5.02
CA TYR A 55 7.11 8.57 4.88
C TYR A 55 7.33 9.00 3.43
N ILE A 56 7.34 8.07 2.48
CA ILE A 56 7.48 8.36 1.04
C ILE A 56 6.33 9.26 0.57
N SER A 57 5.11 8.99 1.01
CA SER A 57 3.94 9.78 0.66
C SER A 57 4.02 11.20 1.23
N TRP A 58 4.42 11.33 2.49
CA TRP A 58 4.62 12.61 3.14
C TRP A 58 5.71 13.43 2.44
N GLN A 59 6.85 12.81 2.14
CA GLN A 59 7.94 13.47 1.44
C GLN A 59 7.53 13.87 0.02
N SER A 60 6.78 13.02 -0.69
CA SER A 60 6.21 13.34 -2.00
C SER A 60 5.24 14.52 -1.94
N SER A 61 4.58 14.75 -0.81
CA SER A 61 3.71 15.92 -0.64
C SER A 61 4.49 17.24 -0.48
N LYS A 62 5.69 17.18 0.10
CA LYS A 62 6.59 18.33 0.29
C LYS A 62 7.42 18.62 -0.95
N THR A 63 7.94 17.57 -1.58
CA THR A 63 8.84 17.63 -2.72
C THR A 63 8.22 16.92 -3.91
N PRO A 64 7.11 17.44 -4.47
CA PRO A 64 6.33 16.71 -5.46
C PRO A 64 7.07 16.50 -6.79
N ALA A 65 8.19 17.21 -6.99
CA ALA A 65 9.08 17.12 -8.16
C ALA A 65 9.93 15.85 -8.24
N SER A 66 10.14 15.17 -7.12
CA SER A 66 11.03 14.01 -7.12
C SER A 66 10.39 12.85 -7.89
N ARG A 67 11.03 12.51 -9.01
CA ARG A 67 10.68 11.34 -9.82
C ARG A 67 11.01 10.06 -9.06
N GLU A 68 12.05 10.08 -8.25
CA GLU A 68 12.54 8.95 -7.47
C GLU A 68 11.50 8.50 -6.45
N LEU A 69 10.91 9.45 -5.69
CA LEU A 69 9.86 9.14 -4.72
C LEU A 69 8.59 8.60 -5.40
N PHE A 70 8.22 9.19 -6.54
CA PHE A 70 7.10 8.68 -7.34
C PHE A 70 7.37 7.26 -7.83
N MET A 71 8.53 7.01 -8.44
CA MET A 71 8.92 5.67 -8.92
C MET A 71 8.96 4.65 -7.79
N CYS A 72 9.50 5.02 -6.62
CA CYS A 72 9.54 4.15 -5.45
C CYS A 72 8.13 3.76 -4.97
N HIS A 73 7.22 4.74 -4.88
CA HIS A 73 5.83 4.49 -4.52
C HIS A 73 5.13 3.59 -5.54
N MET A 74 5.34 3.83 -6.84
CA MET A 74 4.76 3.03 -7.92
C MET A 74 5.30 1.60 -7.94
N LEU A 75 6.61 1.42 -7.75
CA LEU A 75 7.25 0.11 -7.66
C LEU A 75 6.70 -0.70 -6.48
N SER A 76 6.63 -0.09 -5.29
CA SER A 76 6.08 -0.74 -4.10
C SER A 76 4.67 -1.27 -4.34
N LYS A 77 3.80 -0.44 -4.93
CA LYS A 77 2.43 -0.85 -5.24
C LYS A 77 2.35 -1.87 -6.36
N SER A 78 3.19 -1.78 -7.38
CA SER A 78 3.21 -2.76 -8.49
C SER A 78 3.63 -4.15 -8.00
N VAL A 79 4.66 -4.21 -7.14
CA VAL A 79 5.10 -5.46 -6.49
C VAL A 79 3.99 -6.02 -5.61
N SER A 80 3.29 -5.17 -4.86
CA SER A 80 2.15 -5.57 -4.03
C SER A 80 1.00 -6.15 -4.86
N VAL A 81 0.61 -5.50 -5.97
CA VAL A 81 -0.40 -6.02 -6.91
C VAL A 81 0.01 -7.38 -7.46
N ALA A 82 1.26 -7.52 -7.94
CA ALA A 82 1.76 -8.79 -8.46
C ALA A 82 1.75 -9.90 -7.40
N GLY A 83 2.16 -9.57 -6.17
CA GLY A 83 2.12 -10.48 -5.03
C GLY A 83 0.70 -10.93 -4.70
N PHE A 84 -0.25 -9.99 -4.61
CA PHE A 84 -1.65 -10.30 -4.36
C PHE A 84 -2.27 -11.18 -5.44
N ILE A 85 -2.03 -10.87 -6.71
CA ILE A 85 -2.51 -11.70 -7.83
C ILE A 85 -1.90 -13.11 -7.76
N TYR A 86 -0.60 -13.20 -7.51
CA TYR A 86 0.08 -14.50 -7.34
C TYR A 86 -0.54 -15.33 -6.21
N TYR A 87 -0.73 -14.74 -5.03
CA TYR A 87 -1.32 -15.42 -3.88
C TYR A 87 -2.78 -15.80 -4.11
N PHE A 88 -3.56 -14.99 -4.84
CA PHE A 88 -4.94 -15.31 -5.20
C PHE A 88 -5.02 -16.65 -5.96
N PHE A 89 -4.13 -16.89 -6.92
CA PHE A 89 -4.08 -18.16 -7.65
C PHE A 89 -3.53 -19.32 -6.82
N MET A 90 -2.62 -19.06 -5.89
CA MET A 90 -1.98 -20.11 -5.08
C MET A 90 -2.80 -20.59 -3.88
N THR A 91 -3.77 -19.79 -3.42
CA THR A 91 -4.51 -20.06 -2.17
C THR A 91 -5.96 -20.49 -2.39
N SER A 92 -6.28 -21.11 -3.54
CA SER A 92 -7.67 -21.48 -3.89
C SER A 92 -8.62 -20.28 -3.97
N PHE A 93 -8.16 -19.16 -4.56
CA PHE A 93 -8.98 -17.98 -4.84
C PHE A 93 -9.53 -17.27 -3.59
N VAL A 94 -8.71 -17.11 -2.55
CA VAL A 94 -9.06 -16.24 -1.41
C VAL A 94 -9.28 -14.81 -1.91
N TRP A 95 -10.54 -14.38 -1.95
CA TRP A 95 -10.96 -13.09 -2.52
C TRP A 95 -10.31 -11.88 -1.87
N ALA A 96 -9.87 -11.98 -0.61
CA ALA A 96 -9.15 -10.92 0.07
C ALA A 96 -7.88 -10.48 -0.69
N PHE A 97 -7.16 -11.42 -1.32
CA PHE A 97 -5.99 -11.08 -2.12
C PHE A 97 -6.39 -10.33 -3.40
N LEU A 98 -7.50 -10.70 -4.07
CA LEU A 98 -7.97 -9.95 -5.23
C LEU A 98 -8.41 -8.52 -4.87
N ILE A 99 -9.09 -8.35 -3.74
CA ILE A 99 -9.46 -7.02 -3.22
C ILE A 99 -8.19 -6.20 -2.94
N GLY A 100 -7.15 -6.81 -2.36
CA GLY A 100 -5.84 -6.18 -2.16
C GLY A 100 -5.21 -5.72 -3.47
N ALA A 101 -5.19 -6.59 -4.49
CA ALA A 101 -4.68 -6.25 -5.82
C ALA A 101 -5.44 -5.08 -6.46
N ILE A 102 -6.77 -5.10 -6.44
CA ILE A 102 -7.60 -4.03 -7.00
C ILE A 102 -7.35 -2.71 -6.28
N THR A 103 -7.25 -2.76 -4.96
CA THR A 103 -7.01 -1.57 -4.13
C THR A 103 -5.66 -0.93 -4.48
N ASP A 104 -4.58 -1.72 -4.51
CA ASP A 104 -3.26 -1.19 -4.84
C ASP A 104 -3.13 -0.76 -6.31
N ALA A 105 -3.83 -1.43 -7.23
CA ALA A 105 -3.92 -0.98 -8.62
C ALA A 105 -4.66 0.36 -8.74
N ALA A 106 -5.73 0.57 -7.98
CA ALA A 106 -6.43 1.86 -7.94
C ALA A 106 -5.50 2.97 -7.40
N VAL A 107 -4.71 2.68 -6.36
CA VAL A 107 -3.71 3.62 -5.83
C VAL A 107 -2.70 4.02 -6.91
N ILE A 108 -2.17 3.06 -7.67
CA ILE A 108 -1.25 3.30 -8.80
C ILE A 108 -1.88 4.28 -9.79
N VAL A 109 -3.11 4.00 -10.24
CA VAL A 109 -3.82 4.84 -11.22
C VAL A 109 -4.06 6.25 -10.68
N ILE A 110 -4.50 6.37 -9.43
CA ILE A 110 -4.74 7.67 -8.79
C ILE A 110 -3.43 8.45 -8.73
N VAL A 111 -2.36 7.90 -8.16
CA VAL A 111 -1.09 8.60 -7.98
C VAL A 111 -0.47 8.99 -9.33
N ALA A 112 -0.50 8.10 -10.32
CA ALA A 112 0.01 8.39 -11.66
C ALA A 112 -0.77 9.53 -12.35
N SER A 113 -2.10 9.50 -12.28
CA SER A 113 -2.95 10.52 -12.92
C SER A 113 -2.71 11.92 -12.34
N PHE A 114 -2.55 12.03 -11.02
CA PHE A 114 -2.25 13.31 -10.38
C PHE A 114 -0.80 13.75 -10.56
N TYR A 115 0.15 12.82 -10.69
CA TYR A 115 1.54 13.14 -10.98
C TYR A 115 1.70 13.70 -12.41
N GLN A 116 1.03 13.10 -13.40
CA GLN A 116 1.04 13.59 -14.78
C GLN A 116 0.45 15.00 -14.90
N ARG A 117 -0.70 15.26 -14.23
CA ARG A 117 -1.35 16.57 -14.20
C ARG A 117 -0.55 17.67 -13.50
N ARG A 118 0.54 17.33 -12.82
CA ARG A 118 1.46 18.31 -12.24
C ARG A 118 2.53 18.78 -13.23
N GLY A 119 2.87 17.94 -14.22
CA GLY A 119 3.86 18.26 -15.25
C GLY A 119 3.27 18.90 -16.52
N ALA A 120 1.93 18.90 -16.64
CA ALA A 120 1.18 19.68 -17.62
C ALA A 120 0.77 21.03 -17.02
#